data_AF-X1GL20-F1
#
_entry.id   AF-X1GL20-F1
#
_cell.length_a   1.000
_cell.length_b   1.000
_cell.length_c   1.000
_cell.angle_alpha   90.00
_cell.angle_beta   90.00
_cell.angle_gamma   90.00
#
_symmetry.space_group_name_H-M   'P 1'
#
loop_
_entity.id
_entity.type
_entity.pdbx_description
1 polymer ?
#
loop_
_entity_poly.entity_id
_entity_poly.type
_entity_poly.pdbx_seq_one_letter_code
_entity_poly.pdbx_strand_id
1 'polypeptide(L)' 'RAVAWHSQLGRAHIEYQPLGVVGVMAPWNYPFSLALMPLATSIAAGNRTMLKPSEFA' A
#
# COMPACT_ATOMS: atom_id res chain seq x y z
N ARG A 1 -16.37 -10.68 -15.91
CA ARG A 1 -16.42 -9.90 -17.18
C ARG A 1 -15.89 -10.78 -18.28
N ALA A 2 -16.64 -10.97 -19.37
CA ALA A 2 -16.14 -11.70 -20.54
C ALA A 2 -15.04 -10.90 -21.23
N VAL A 3 -13.93 -11.57 -21.58
CA VAL A 3 -12.82 -10.96 -22.34
C VAL A 3 -13.23 -10.88 -23.82
N ALA A 4 -12.95 -9.76 -24.47
CA ALA A 4 -13.29 -9.55 -25.88
C ALA A 4 -12.67 -10.63 -26.77
N TRP A 5 -13.43 -11.13 -27.75
CA TRP A 5 -13.02 -12.22 -28.67
C TRP A 5 -11.65 -11.96 -29.32
N HIS A 6 -11.35 -10.71 -29.68
CA HIS A 6 -10.07 -10.32 -30.29
C HIS A 6 -8.86 -10.47 -29.35
N SER A 7 -9.06 -10.47 -28.04
CA SER A 7 -7.99 -10.54 -27.04
C SER A 7 -7.73 -11.97 -26.53
N GLN A 8 -8.48 -12.97 -27.00
CA GLN A 8 -8.42 -14.35 -26.48
C GLN A 8 -7.11 -15.08 -26.80
N LEU A 9 -6.40 -14.68 -27.86
CA LEU A 9 -5.13 -15.27 -28.28
C LEU A 9 -3.90 -14.56 -27.67
N GLY A 10 -4.11 -13.39 -27.06
CA GLY A 10 -3.04 -12.63 -26.41
C GLY A 10 -2.74 -13.16 -25.01
N ARG A 11 -1.49 -12.99 -24.55
CA ARG A 11 -1.16 -13.17 -23.14
C ARG A 11 -1.16 -11.80 -22.46
N ALA A 12 -1.77 -11.73 -21.29
CA ALA A 12 -1.70 -10.57 -20.40
C ALA A 12 -1.39 -11.06 -18.99
N HIS A 13 -0.64 -10.27 -18.24
CA HIS A 13 -0.33 -10.54 -16.84
C HIS A 13 -0.54 -9.26 -16.01
N ILE A 14 -0.75 -9.45 -14.71
CA ILE A 14 -0.91 -8.34 -13.76
C ILE A 14 0.41 -8.17 -13.04
N GLU A 15 0.98 -6.97 -13.13
CA GLU A 15 2.16 -6.58 -12.36
C GLU A 15 1.77 -5.54 -11.31
N TYR A 16 2.18 -5.77 -10.07
CA TYR A 16 2.01 -4.80 -9.00
C TYR A 16 3.19 -3.84 -9.00
N GLN A 17 2.90 -2.55 -8.98
CA GLN A 17 3.90 -1.48 -8.95
C GLN A 17 3.72 -0.63 -7.69
N PRO A 18 4.81 -0.10 -7.10
CA PRO A 18 4.73 0.79 -5.96
C PRO A 18 4.00 2.09 -6.34
N LEU A 19 3.27 2.65 -5.36
CA LEU A 19 2.56 3.92 -5.51
C LEU A 19 3.50 5.12 -5.40
N GLY A 20 4.66 4.96 -4.78
CA GLY A 20 5.65 6.01 -4.58
C GLY A 20 5.79 6.40 -3.12
N VAL A 21 5.10 7.47 -2.69
CA VAL A 21 5.14 7.96 -1.29
C VAL A 21 3.79 7.73 -0.61
N VAL A 22 3.80 7.06 0.53
CA VAL A 22 2.60 6.73 1.33
C VAL A 22 2.67 7.38 2.70
N GLY A 23 1.59 8.04 3.14
CA GLY A 23 1.47 8.58 4.49
C GLY A 23 0.77 7.61 5.43
N VAL A 24 1.41 7.27 6.55
CA VAL A 24 0.83 6.47 7.64
C VAL A 24 0.52 7.40 8.81
N MET A 25 -0.76 7.55 9.14
CA MET A 25 -1.23 8.33 10.30
C MET A 25 -1.62 7.38 11.43
N ALA A 26 -0.99 7.54 12.58
CA ALA A 26 -1.26 6.66 13.72
C ALA A 26 -2.37 7.24 14.63
N PRO A 27 -3.23 6.39 15.21
CA PRO A 27 -4.22 6.82 16.20
C PRO A 27 -3.55 7.14 17.55
N TRP A 28 -4.29 7.79 18.44
CA TRP A 28 -3.81 8.28 19.74
C TRP A 28 -3.63 7.19 20.80
N ASN A 29 -4.31 6.06 20.67
CA ASN A 29 -4.33 5.02 21.72
C ASN A 29 -3.06 4.15 21.74
N TYR A 30 -2.52 3.80 20.57
CA TYR A 30 -1.28 3.01 20.43
C TYR A 30 -0.50 3.48 19.19
N PRO A 31 0.06 4.70 19.22
CA PRO A 31 0.60 5.40 18.06
C PRO A 31 1.77 4.68 17.38
N PHE A 32 2.54 3.88 18.13
CA PHE A 32 3.63 3.09 17.54
C PHE A 32 3.17 1.70 17.11
N SER A 33 2.47 0.98 17.98
CA SER A 33 2.07 -0.41 17.70
C SER A 33 1.12 -0.51 16.51
N LEU A 34 0.17 0.43 16.38
CA LEU A 34 -0.81 0.41 15.29
C LEU A 34 -0.26 0.99 13.99
N ALA A 35 0.79 1.81 14.05
CA ALA A 35 1.47 2.30 12.86
C ALA A 35 2.45 1.30 12.25
N LEU A 36 2.95 0.33 13.04
CA LEU A 36 4.02 -0.56 12.59
C LEU A 36 3.59 -1.47 11.43
N MET A 37 2.38 -2.03 11.50
CA MET A 37 1.85 -2.88 10.43
C MET A 37 1.70 -2.13 9.08
N PRO A 38 0.99 -0.98 9.00
CA PRO A 38 0.88 -0.23 7.73
C PRO A 38 2.23 0.35 7.27
N LEU A 39 3.13 0.70 8.18
CA LEU A 39 4.49 1.10 7.84
C LEU A 39 5.26 -0.05 7.18
N ALA A 40 5.23 -1.24 7.77
CA ALA A 40 5.94 -2.40 7.25
C ALA A 40 5.38 -2.85 5.90
N THR A 41 4.06 -2.91 5.74
CA THR A 41 3.43 -3.34 4.48
C THR A 41 3.65 -2.34 3.34
N SER A 42 3.64 -1.03 3.62
CA SER A 42 3.92 -0.02 2.61
C SER A 42 5.36 -0.08 2.10
N ILE A 43 6.33 -0.30 3.00
CA ILE A 43 7.75 -0.50 2.63
C ILE A 43 7.92 -1.81 1.86
N ALA A 44 7.29 -2.91 2.30
CA ALA A 44 7.35 -4.20 1.63
C ALA A 44 6.75 -4.14 0.20
N ALA A 45 5.76 -3.28 -0.01
CA ALA A 45 5.20 -2.98 -1.34
C ALA A 45 6.09 -2.07 -2.20
N GLY A 46 7.29 -1.70 -1.73
CA GLY A 46 8.25 -0.88 -2.46
C GLY A 46 8.01 0.63 -2.37
N ASN A 47 7.18 1.09 -1.43
CA ASN A 47 6.92 2.52 -1.24
C ASN A 47 7.93 3.15 -0.28
N ARG A 48 8.13 4.46 -0.43
CA ARG A 48 8.66 5.32 0.62
C ARG A 48 7.52 5.69 1.55
N THR A 49 7.75 5.63 2.85
CA THR A 49 6.67 5.85 3.83
C THR A 49 6.98 7.01 4.75
N MET A 50 6.03 7.95 4.85
CA MET A 50 6.03 9.02 5.84
C MET A 50 5.15 8.63 7.01
N LEU A 51 5.69 8.64 8.22
CA LEU A 51 4.95 8.33 9.45
C LEU A 51 4.61 9.61 10.19
N LYS A 52 3.31 9.85 10.46
CA LYS A 52 2.84 10.86 11.40
C LYS A 52 2.12 10.17 12.58
N PRO A 53 2.76 10.04 13.74
CA PRO A 53 2.07 9.61 14.94
C PRO A 53 1.09 10.68 15.43
N SER A 54 0.13 10.27 16.27
CA SER A 54 -0.80 11.19 16.90
C SER A 54 -0.07 12.17 17.82
N GLU A 55 -0.52 13.42 17.84
CA GLU A 55 -0.06 14.44 18.78
C GLU A 55 -0.56 14.25 20.23
N PHE A 56 -1.58 13.40 20.43
CA PHE A 56 -2.17 13.08 21.73
C PHE A 56 -1.56 11.83 22.39
N ALA A 57 -0.42 11.39 21.84
CA ALA A 57 0.35 10.22 22.21
C ALA A 57 1.20 10.43 23.46
#